data_AF-A0A9W8J384-F1
#
_entry.id   AF-A0A9W8J384-F1
#
_cell.length_a   1.000
_cell.length_b   1.000
_cell.length_c   1.000
_cell.angle_alpha   90.00
_cell.angle_beta   90.00
_cell.angle_gamma   90.00
#
_symmetry.space_group_name_H-M   'P 1'
#
loop_
_entity.id
_entity.type
_entity.pdbx_description
1 polymer ?
#
loop_
_entity_poly.entity_id
_entity_poly.type
_entity_poly.pdbx_seq_one_letter_code
_entity_poly.pdbx_strand_id
1 'polypeptide(L)'
;MSYSPEELARFAQLYSLNLIPLRVILASLTWVIYDYFATLEDEVRYIWSQKWCLGKFLFLFIRYYTLLLLVFDVLQIHLFATPGVPSLSLCVSIDPAVRLSGAISLWTIEIIMQLRIYALFNCSRKIAIFNGVLFLISIVAFMGIMVHGVMRRAALIASAIHFPLPGCPVINGGLQWTLWMPATGFEMVLCAFVLYKGLRSVSVKIPFHERPTLVEVLIGDNILYFVGIAGLLIFNNVMAIGTTTIPWFSYGPFHAGMGIMTTHMLIHLRKVAVLAEFTELSDDDGNDNNIMGSDTHTHLPKFLVSGSSDSIYATSTIVDTDIERSAEMQERSRHREENRLVEASIQQRYTAALGADIEQTAEMQERSHHSEENGIVEVSIHQRYTAALGESSSR
;
A
#
# COMPACT_ATOMS: atom_id res chain seq x y z
N MET A 1 -47.10 7.46 -34.04
CA MET A 1 -46.78 6.40 -33.07
C MET A 1 -47.56 6.69 -31.80
N SER A 2 -48.53 5.85 -31.46
CA SER A 2 -49.20 5.88 -30.16
C SER A 2 -48.43 4.96 -29.22
N TYR A 3 -47.76 5.54 -28.22
CA TYR A 3 -47.07 4.77 -27.18
C TYR A 3 -48.08 4.05 -26.30
N SER A 4 -47.76 2.83 -25.85
CA SER A 4 -48.62 2.13 -24.88
C SER A 4 -48.56 2.81 -23.51
N PRO A 5 -49.61 2.68 -22.67
CA PRO A 5 -49.59 3.21 -21.30
C PRO A 5 -48.43 2.67 -20.46
N GLU A 6 -48.02 1.43 -20.70
CA GLU A 6 -46.89 0.79 -20.03
C GLU A 6 -45.55 1.38 -20.44
N GLU A 7 -45.37 1.69 -21.73
CA GLU A 7 -44.17 2.37 -22.24
C GLU A 7 -44.05 3.79 -21.67
N LEU A 8 -45.17 4.50 -21.56
CA LEU A 8 -45.20 5.85 -20.99
C LEU A 8 -44.88 5.83 -19.48
N ALA A 9 -45.42 4.87 -18.74
CA ALA A 9 -45.12 4.69 -17.32
C ALA A 9 -43.65 4.34 -17.09
N ARG A 10 -43.09 3.43 -17.91
CA ARG A 10 -41.67 3.06 -17.86
C ARG A 10 -40.76 4.24 -18.20
N PHE A 11 -41.12 5.04 -19.20
CA PHE A 11 -40.40 6.26 -19.55
C PHE A 11 -40.42 7.28 -18.41
N ALA A 12 -41.60 7.56 -17.83
CA ALA A 12 -41.74 8.50 -16.72
C ALA A 12 -40.91 8.06 -15.50
N GLN A 13 -40.91 6.76 -15.19
CA GLN A 13 -40.09 6.19 -14.12
C GLN A 13 -38.60 6.40 -14.40
N LEU A 14 -38.10 6.02 -15.57
CA LEU A 14 -36.69 6.20 -15.94
C LEU A 14 -36.26 7.67 -15.96
N TYR A 15 -37.14 8.55 -16.43
CA TYR A 15 -36.90 9.99 -16.42
C TYR A 15 -36.76 10.52 -15.00
N SER A 16 -37.66 10.13 -14.09
CA SER A 16 -37.60 10.54 -12.68
C SER A 16 -36.33 10.07 -11.97
N LEU A 17 -35.85 8.86 -12.28
CA LEU A 17 -34.63 8.30 -11.70
C LEU A 17 -33.37 9.05 -12.17
N ASN A 18 -33.31 9.48 -13.43
CA ASN A 18 -32.15 10.23 -13.96
C ASN A 18 -32.06 11.66 -13.42
N LEU A 19 -33.17 12.25 -12.97
CA LEU A 19 -33.16 13.58 -12.33
C LEU A 19 -32.45 13.60 -10.97
N ILE A 20 -32.37 12.46 -10.29
CA ILE A 20 -31.78 12.37 -8.96
C ILE A 20 -30.26 12.65 -9.00
N PRO A 21 -29.45 11.91 -9.79
CA PRO A 21 -28.03 12.23 -10.02
C PRO A 21 -27.76 13.69 -10.38
N LEU A 22 -28.57 14.27 -11.27
CA LEU A 22 -28.45 15.65 -11.74
C LEU A 22 -28.50 16.68 -10.59
N ARG A 23 -29.38 16.45 -9.61
CA ARG A 23 -29.53 17.36 -8.46
C ARG A 23 -28.51 17.08 -7.37
N VAL A 24 -28.30 15.80 -7.06
CA VAL A 24 -27.43 15.37 -5.95
C VAL A 24 -25.97 15.74 -6.19
N ILE A 25 -25.50 15.71 -7.44
CA ILE A 25 -24.10 16.02 -7.74
C ILE A 25 -23.75 17.48 -7.40
N LEU A 26 -24.68 18.42 -7.62
CA LEU A 26 -24.49 19.83 -7.26
C LEU A 26 -24.40 20.03 -5.74
N ALA A 27 -25.21 19.30 -4.98
CA ALA A 27 -25.14 19.30 -3.52
C ALA A 27 -23.80 18.72 -3.04
N SER A 28 -23.30 17.67 -3.69
CA SER A 28 -22.00 17.06 -3.37
C SER A 28 -20.83 18.00 -3.66
N LEU A 29 -20.84 18.68 -4.81
CA LEU A 29 -19.83 19.70 -5.13
C LEU A 29 -19.86 20.84 -4.11
N THR A 30 -21.06 21.34 -3.78
CA THR A 30 -21.23 22.38 -2.77
C THR A 30 -20.69 21.94 -1.40
N TRP A 31 -20.91 20.68 -1.03
CA TRP A 31 -20.42 20.12 0.23
C TRP A 31 -18.88 20.08 0.28
N VAL A 32 -18.21 19.63 -0.77
CA VAL A 32 -16.73 19.62 -0.83
C VAL A 32 -16.15 21.03 -0.88
N ILE A 33 -16.79 21.97 -1.58
CA ILE A 33 -16.34 23.38 -1.60
C ILE A 33 -16.51 24.02 -0.22
N TYR A 34 -17.64 23.77 0.45
CA TYR A 34 -17.86 24.26 1.80
C TYR A 34 -16.80 23.71 2.76
N ASP A 35 -16.56 22.40 2.71
CA ASP A 35 -15.52 21.75 3.50
C ASP A 35 -14.12 22.27 3.15
N TYR A 36 -13.88 22.62 1.88
CA TYR A 36 -12.65 23.24 1.41
C TYR A 36 -12.31 24.49 2.24
N PHE A 37 -13.25 25.44 2.27
CA PHE A 37 -13.09 26.68 2.99
C PHE A 37 -13.13 26.51 4.51
N ALA A 38 -13.96 25.59 5.01
CA ALA A 38 -14.09 25.37 6.45
C ALA A 38 -12.80 24.88 7.11
N THR A 39 -11.98 24.08 6.41
CA THR A 39 -10.71 23.58 6.96
C THR A 39 -9.47 24.22 6.34
N LEU A 40 -9.63 25.32 5.59
CA LEU A 40 -8.52 26.01 4.93
C LEU A 40 -7.54 26.62 5.95
N GLU A 41 -8.05 27.18 7.04
CA GLU A 41 -7.21 27.72 8.12
C GLU A 41 -6.31 26.63 8.72
N ASP A 42 -6.91 25.46 9.01
CA ASP A 42 -6.18 24.30 9.51
C ASP A 42 -5.16 23.79 8.48
N GLU A 43 -5.53 23.75 7.21
CA GLU A 43 -4.62 23.32 6.14
C GLU A 43 -3.37 24.21 6.08
N VAL A 44 -3.57 25.53 6.06
CA VAL A 44 -2.47 26.50 6.01
C VAL A 44 -1.60 26.39 7.27
N ARG A 45 -2.21 26.27 8.45
CA ARG A 45 -1.48 26.22 9.72
C ARG A 45 -0.68 24.92 9.90
N TYR A 46 -1.30 23.78 9.61
CA TYR A 46 -0.76 22.47 9.98
C TYR A 46 -0.07 21.73 8.84
N ILE A 47 -0.41 22.01 7.58
CA ILE A 47 0.10 21.26 6.42
C ILE A 47 1.09 22.08 5.59
N TRP A 48 0.82 23.36 5.33
CA TRP A 48 1.64 24.14 4.40
C TRP A 48 3.07 24.37 4.91
N SER A 49 3.22 24.59 6.22
CA SER A 49 4.50 24.77 6.91
C SER A 49 5.41 23.54 6.92
N GLN A 50 4.89 22.36 6.55
CA GLN A 50 5.65 21.12 6.56
C GLN A 50 6.66 21.05 5.40
N LYS A 51 7.79 20.36 5.63
CA LYS A 51 8.64 19.89 4.53
C LYS A 51 7.87 18.89 3.66
N TRP A 52 8.27 18.76 2.40
CA TRP A 52 7.70 17.77 1.50
C TRP A 52 7.99 16.35 2.01
N CYS A 53 6.94 15.57 2.23
CA CYS A 53 6.99 14.16 2.59
C CYS A 53 5.79 13.43 1.97
N LEU A 54 5.79 12.10 1.99
CA LEU A 54 4.71 11.28 1.42
C LEU A 54 3.34 11.65 2.01
N GLY A 55 3.27 11.91 3.33
CA GLY A 55 2.03 12.30 4.00
C GLY A 55 1.46 13.63 3.49
N LYS A 56 2.32 14.65 3.29
CA LYS A 56 1.92 15.93 2.71
C LYS A 56 1.44 15.76 1.27
N PHE A 57 2.17 14.98 0.46
CA PHE A 57 1.76 14.69 -0.91
C PHE A 57 0.41 13.99 -0.98
N LEU A 58 0.20 12.91 -0.22
CA LEU A 58 -1.06 12.16 -0.20
C LEU A 58 -2.23 13.03 0.28
N PHE A 59 -2.01 13.89 1.28
CA PHE A 59 -3.01 14.84 1.75
C PHE A 59 -3.41 15.83 0.64
N LEU A 60 -2.44 16.49 0.00
CA LEU A 60 -2.72 17.46 -1.06
C LEU A 60 -3.37 16.75 -2.24
N PHE A 61 -2.87 15.58 -2.63
CA PHE A 61 -3.45 14.78 -3.70
C PHE A 61 -4.92 14.48 -3.42
N ILE A 62 -5.28 13.88 -2.28
CA ILE A 62 -6.69 13.55 -2.02
C ILE A 62 -7.57 14.81 -1.96
N ARG A 63 -7.08 15.89 -1.34
CA ARG A 63 -7.82 17.14 -1.20
C ARG A 63 -8.18 17.76 -2.55
N TYR A 64 -7.18 17.98 -3.40
CA TYR A 64 -7.38 18.63 -4.69
C TYR A 64 -7.97 17.66 -5.72
N TYR A 65 -7.62 16.37 -5.67
CA TYR A 65 -8.19 15.36 -6.56
C TYR A 65 -9.69 15.16 -6.31
N THR A 66 -10.16 15.13 -5.05
CA THR A 66 -11.60 15.07 -4.76
C THR A 66 -12.33 16.28 -5.34
N LEU A 67 -11.81 17.50 -5.19
CA LEU A 67 -12.41 18.69 -5.80
C LEU A 67 -12.49 18.57 -7.33
N LEU A 68 -11.39 18.19 -7.98
CA LEU A 68 -11.33 18.00 -9.43
C LEU A 68 -12.28 16.91 -9.90
N LEU A 69 -12.37 15.79 -9.17
CA LEU A 69 -13.25 14.67 -9.46
C LEU A 69 -14.72 15.08 -9.39
N LEU A 70 -15.13 15.85 -8.38
CA LEU A 70 -16.50 16.34 -8.26
C LEU A 70 -16.85 17.37 -9.35
N VAL A 71 -15.90 18.24 -9.72
CA VAL A 71 -16.08 19.15 -10.87
C VAL A 71 -16.25 18.36 -12.16
N PHE A 72 -15.42 17.35 -12.38
CA PHE A 72 -15.53 16.44 -13.51
C PHE A 72 -16.89 15.73 -13.53
N ASP A 73 -17.36 15.19 -12.40
CA ASP A 73 -18.66 14.53 -12.29
C ASP A 73 -19.82 15.50 -12.59
N VAL A 74 -19.78 16.74 -12.10
CA VAL A 74 -20.79 17.77 -12.41
C VAL A 74 -20.83 18.06 -13.92
N LEU A 75 -19.67 18.34 -14.51
CA LEU A 75 -19.55 18.66 -15.94
C LEU A 75 -20.04 17.50 -16.79
N GLN A 76 -19.60 16.28 -16.47
CA GLN A 76 -20.01 15.05 -17.11
C GLN A 76 -21.55 14.92 -17.07
N ILE A 77 -22.16 14.87 -15.89
CA ILE A 77 -23.60 14.63 -15.74
C ILE A 77 -24.45 15.69 -16.46
N HIS A 78 -24.08 16.96 -16.38
CA HIS A 78 -24.86 18.06 -16.99
C HIS A 78 -24.66 18.19 -18.50
N LEU A 79 -23.44 17.96 -19.01
CA LEU A 79 -23.18 17.96 -20.45
C LEU A 79 -23.94 16.82 -21.14
N PHE A 80 -23.99 15.63 -20.53
CA PHE A 80 -24.75 14.51 -21.09
C PHE A 80 -26.26 14.67 -20.99
N ALA A 81 -26.76 15.44 -20.02
CA ALA A 81 -28.18 15.78 -19.94
C ALA A 81 -28.63 16.76 -21.04
N THR A 82 -27.70 17.41 -21.75
CA THR A 82 -28.02 18.36 -22.82
C THR A 82 -28.46 17.63 -24.10
N PRO A 83 -29.66 17.92 -24.65
CA PRO A 83 -30.13 17.26 -25.87
C PRO A 83 -29.17 17.48 -27.05
N GLY A 84 -28.86 16.42 -27.79
CA GLY A 84 -27.99 16.47 -28.97
C GLY A 84 -26.50 16.26 -28.71
N VAL A 85 -26.06 16.21 -27.45
CA VAL A 85 -24.68 15.88 -27.05
C VAL A 85 -24.37 14.37 -26.98
N PRO A 86 -25.24 13.50 -26.41
CA PRO A 86 -24.88 12.10 -26.24
C PRO A 86 -24.85 11.35 -27.58
N SER A 87 -23.68 10.76 -27.90
CA SER A 87 -23.51 9.81 -29.00
C SER A 87 -23.14 8.42 -28.45
N LEU A 88 -23.46 7.36 -29.19
CA LEU A 88 -23.13 5.97 -28.78
C LEU A 88 -21.64 5.80 -28.46
N SER A 89 -20.77 6.34 -29.32
CA SER A 89 -19.32 6.28 -29.15
C SER A 89 -18.87 7.02 -27.89
N LEU A 90 -19.40 8.22 -27.65
CA LEU A 90 -19.07 9.03 -26.47
C LEU A 90 -19.55 8.35 -25.18
N CYS A 91 -20.75 7.78 -25.17
CA CYS A 91 -21.29 7.03 -24.02
C CYS A 91 -20.46 5.80 -23.66
N VAL A 92 -19.97 5.06 -24.67
CA VAL A 92 -19.13 3.88 -24.46
C VAL A 92 -17.74 4.27 -23.93
N SER A 93 -17.16 5.37 -24.44
CA SER A 93 -15.83 5.81 -24.05
C SER A 93 -15.77 6.54 -22.70
N ILE A 94 -16.82 7.27 -22.32
CA ILE A 94 -16.81 8.08 -21.10
C ILE A 94 -17.02 7.26 -19.84
N ASP A 95 -17.80 6.17 -19.88
CA ASP A 95 -18.05 5.36 -18.69
C ASP A 95 -16.77 4.81 -18.06
N PRO A 96 -15.85 4.11 -18.78
CA PRO A 96 -14.62 3.63 -18.16
C PRO A 96 -13.75 4.77 -17.61
N ALA A 97 -13.78 5.95 -18.24
CA ALA A 97 -13.07 7.13 -17.72
C ALA A 97 -13.63 7.58 -16.37
N VAL A 98 -14.96 7.63 -16.22
CA VAL A 98 -15.63 7.95 -14.94
C VAL A 98 -15.36 6.90 -13.87
N ARG A 99 -15.33 5.60 -14.23
CA ARG A 99 -15.03 4.54 -13.27
C ARG A 99 -13.58 4.62 -12.79
N LEU A 100 -12.66 4.85 -13.72
CA LEU A 100 -11.24 4.93 -13.43
C LEU A 100 -10.89 6.18 -12.61
N SER A 101 -11.53 7.32 -12.89
CA SER A 101 -11.32 8.54 -12.12
C SER A 101 -11.73 8.37 -10.65
N GLY A 102 -12.89 7.73 -10.40
CA GLY A 102 -13.31 7.34 -9.05
C GLY A 102 -12.37 6.31 -8.40
N ALA A 103 -11.91 5.33 -9.17
CA ALA A 103 -11.01 4.29 -8.67
C ALA A 103 -9.66 4.85 -8.20
N ILE A 104 -9.09 5.82 -8.92
CA ILE A 104 -7.86 6.51 -8.50
C ILE A 104 -8.04 7.21 -7.15
N SER A 105 -9.19 7.85 -6.92
CA SER A 105 -9.51 8.44 -5.61
C SER A 105 -9.53 7.38 -4.52
N LEU A 106 -10.22 6.27 -4.78
CA LEU A 106 -10.37 5.18 -3.81
C LEU A 106 -9.03 4.49 -3.50
N TRP A 107 -8.23 4.18 -4.51
CA TRP A 107 -6.90 3.58 -4.35
C TRP A 107 -5.98 4.46 -3.51
N THR A 108 -6.08 5.78 -3.66
CA THR A 108 -5.31 6.71 -2.82
C THR A 108 -5.72 6.60 -1.36
N ILE A 109 -7.03 6.55 -1.08
CA ILE A 109 -7.57 6.38 0.28
C ILE A 109 -7.14 5.04 0.86
N GLU A 110 -7.24 3.97 0.08
CA GLU A 110 -6.82 2.62 0.47
C GLU A 110 -5.30 2.58 0.77
N ILE A 111 -4.46 3.29 0.00
CA ILE A 111 -3.02 3.43 0.30
C ILE A 111 -2.81 4.15 1.63
N ILE A 112 -3.49 5.29 1.86
CA ILE A 112 -3.40 6.03 3.13
C ILE A 112 -3.77 5.11 4.29
N MET A 113 -4.86 4.35 4.17
CA MET A 113 -5.31 3.41 5.19
C MET A 113 -4.34 2.25 5.44
N GLN A 114 -3.73 1.72 4.38
CA GLN A 114 -2.71 0.68 4.51
C GLN A 114 -1.47 1.18 5.24
N LEU A 115 -0.99 2.39 4.94
CA LEU A 115 0.13 3.01 5.67
C LEU A 115 -0.19 3.16 7.16
N ARG A 116 -1.43 3.49 7.48
CA ARG A 116 -1.90 3.58 8.86
C ARG A 116 -1.95 2.24 9.56
N ILE A 117 -2.42 1.18 8.90
CA ILE A 117 -2.41 -0.18 9.44
C ILE A 117 -0.96 -0.64 9.64
N TYR A 118 -0.07 -0.33 8.70
CA TYR A 118 1.35 -0.64 8.83
C TYR A 118 1.96 0.01 10.08
N ALA A 119 1.71 1.30 10.31
CA ALA A 119 2.13 2.00 11.51
C ALA A 119 1.49 1.42 12.78
N LEU A 120 0.18 1.13 12.72
CA LEU A 120 -0.56 0.56 13.84
C LEU A 120 0.06 -0.78 14.28
N PHE A 121 0.52 -1.62 13.36
CA PHE A 121 1.15 -2.91 13.64
C PHE A 121 2.69 -2.85 13.78
N ASN A 122 3.22 -1.75 14.34
CA ASN A 122 4.64 -1.57 14.63
C ASN A 122 5.53 -1.80 13.40
N CYS A 123 5.12 -1.29 12.24
CA CYS A 123 5.89 -1.36 11.00
C CYS A 123 6.25 -2.80 10.56
N SER A 124 5.39 -3.78 10.88
CA SER A 124 5.59 -5.18 10.52
C SER A 124 5.50 -5.38 9.00
N ARG A 125 6.64 -5.67 8.36
CA ARG A 125 6.73 -5.93 6.90
C ARG A 125 5.81 -7.05 6.44
N LYS A 126 5.54 -8.04 7.29
CA LYS A 126 4.63 -9.16 6.96
C LYS A 126 3.21 -8.67 6.67
N ILE A 127 2.72 -7.72 7.47
CA ILE A 127 1.38 -7.15 7.32
C ILE A 127 1.33 -6.21 6.12
N ALA A 128 2.39 -5.42 5.89
CA ALA A 128 2.49 -4.60 4.69
C ALA A 128 2.45 -5.44 3.41
N ILE A 129 3.24 -6.53 3.34
CA ILE A 129 3.25 -7.43 2.17
C ILE A 129 1.87 -8.08 1.99
N PHE A 130 1.26 -8.57 3.08
CA PHE A 130 -0.07 -9.17 3.01
C PHE A 130 -1.12 -8.19 2.47
N ASN A 131 -1.18 -6.97 3.02
CA ASN A 131 -2.12 -5.94 2.56
C ASN A 131 -1.83 -5.50 1.12
N GLY A 132 -0.56 -5.32 0.77
CA GLY A 132 -0.15 -4.94 -0.59
C GLY A 132 -0.52 -5.99 -1.64
N VAL A 133 -0.34 -7.28 -1.34
CA VAL A 133 -0.78 -8.37 -2.23
C VAL A 133 -2.29 -8.36 -2.40
N LEU A 134 -3.04 -8.20 -1.30
CA LEU A 134 -4.50 -8.19 -1.35
C LEU A 134 -5.04 -6.95 -2.11
N PHE A 135 -4.39 -5.81 -1.97
CA PHE A 135 -4.66 -4.60 -2.74
C PHE A 135 -4.39 -4.79 -4.24
N LEU A 136 -3.29 -5.44 -4.62
CA LEU A 136 -3.03 -5.76 -6.03
C LEU A 136 -4.10 -6.71 -6.60
N ILE A 137 -4.54 -7.69 -5.82
CA ILE A 137 -5.65 -8.58 -6.21
C ILE A 137 -6.94 -7.78 -6.42
N SER A 138 -7.26 -6.81 -5.54
CA SER A 138 -8.46 -5.99 -5.68
C SER A 138 -8.41 -5.10 -6.92
N ILE A 139 -7.25 -4.53 -7.25
CA ILE A 139 -7.04 -3.75 -8.49
C ILE A 139 -7.21 -4.64 -9.73
N VAL A 140 -6.56 -5.81 -9.77
CA VAL A 140 -6.66 -6.72 -10.92
C VAL A 140 -8.10 -7.19 -11.11
N ALA A 141 -8.81 -7.50 -10.03
CA ALA A 141 -10.23 -7.87 -10.09
C ALA A 141 -11.10 -6.71 -10.59
N PHE A 142 -10.90 -5.48 -10.10
CA PHE A 142 -11.60 -4.30 -10.57
C PHE A 142 -11.38 -4.08 -12.08
N MET A 143 -10.13 -4.12 -12.53
CA MET A 143 -9.76 -3.94 -13.94
C MET A 143 -10.37 -5.05 -14.82
N GLY A 144 -10.33 -6.31 -14.37
CA GLY A 144 -10.93 -7.44 -15.08
C GLY A 144 -12.44 -7.30 -15.25
N ILE A 145 -13.15 -6.91 -14.19
CA ILE A 145 -14.61 -6.68 -14.23
C ILE A 145 -14.93 -5.49 -15.14
N MET A 146 -14.14 -4.41 -15.08
CA MET A 146 -14.32 -3.24 -15.94
C MET A 146 -14.17 -3.60 -17.42
N VAL A 147 -13.10 -4.30 -17.80
CA VAL A 147 -12.85 -4.73 -19.19
C VAL A 147 -13.98 -5.63 -19.68
N HIS A 148 -14.40 -6.61 -18.87
CA HIS A 148 -15.52 -7.49 -19.21
C HIS A 148 -16.83 -6.69 -19.40
N GLY A 149 -17.06 -5.69 -18.54
CA GLY A 149 -18.21 -4.78 -18.63
C GLY A 149 -18.21 -3.95 -19.91
N VAL A 150 -17.07 -3.38 -20.31
CA VAL A 150 -16.93 -2.61 -21.56
C VAL A 150 -17.22 -3.49 -22.78
N MET A 151 -16.67 -4.70 -22.84
CA MET A 151 -16.87 -5.62 -23.96
C MET A 151 -18.34 -6.02 -24.15
N ARG A 152 -19.09 -6.21 -23.05
CA ARG A 152 -20.51 -6.56 -23.10
C ARG A 152 -21.45 -5.37 -23.29
N ARG A 153 -21.01 -4.15 -22.95
CA ARG A 153 -21.83 -2.94 -23.04
C ARG A 153 -22.17 -2.53 -24.46
N ALA A 154 -21.29 -2.74 -25.42
CA ALA A 154 -21.57 -2.40 -26.82
C ALA A 154 -22.86 -3.07 -27.33
N ALA A 155 -23.10 -4.32 -26.92
CA ALA A 155 -24.31 -5.07 -27.26
C ALA A 155 -25.56 -4.60 -26.48
N LEU A 156 -25.41 -4.12 -25.24
CA LEU A 156 -26.53 -3.66 -24.40
C LEU A 156 -27.00 -2.25 -24.75
N ILE A 157 -26.10 -1.35 -25.15
CA ILE A 157 -26.49 0.02 -25.53
C ILE A 157 -27.16 0.05 -26.90
N ALA A 158 -26.77 -0.85 -27.81
CA ALA A 158 -27.40 -1.01 -29.10
C ALA A 158 -28.91 -1.33 -29.00
N SER A 159 -29.36 -2.01 -27.93
CA SER A 159 -30.79 -2.32 -27.72
C SER A 159 -31.56 -1.21 -26.98
N ALA A 160 -30.88 -0.30 -26.27
CA ALA A 160 -31.50 0.74 -25.44
C ALA A 160 -31.60 2.13 -26.11
N ILE A 161 -30.90 2.35 -27.22
CA ILE A 161 -30.86 3.64 -27.97
C ILE A 161 -32.22 4.09 -28.51
N HIS A 162 -33.24 3.22 -28.54
CA HIS A 162 -34.57 3.57 -29.05
C HIS A 162 -35.39 4.52 -28.16
N PHE A 163 -34.95 4.80 -26.92
CA PHE A 163 -35.66 5.71 -26.01
C PHE A 163 -34.95 7.08 -25.92
N PRO A 164 -35.68 8.21 -26.06
CA PRO A 164 -35.14 9.56 -25.89
C PRO A 164 -34.93 9.89 -24.41
N LEU A 165 -33.96 9.22 -23.79
CA LEU A 165 -33.58 9.45 -22.39
C LEU A 165 -32.56 10.61 -22.30
N PRO A 166 -32.66 11.49 -21.29
CA PRO A 166 -31.62 12.49 -21.02
C PRO A 166 -30.36 11.78 -20.48
N GLY A 167 -29.24 11.93 -21.19
CA GLY A 167 -27.97 11.28 -20.84
C GLY A 167 -27.76 9.89 -21.43
N CYS A 168 -26.55 9.37 -21.26
CA CYS A 168 -26.25 7.96 -21.56
C CYS A 168 -27.00 7.09 -20.55
N PRO A 169 -27.77 6.07 -20.98
CA PRO A 169 -28.45 5.18 -20.05
C PRO A 169 -27.41 4.47 -19.16
N VAL A 170 -27.30 4.88 -17.90
CA VAL A 170 -26.53 4.15 -16.89
C VAL A 170 -27.36 2.95 -16.49
N ILE A 171 -27.42 1.96 -17.37
CA ILE A 171 -28.08 0.70 -17.07
C ILE A 171 -27.14 -0.05 -16.13
N ASN A 172 -27.37 0.08 -14.82
CA ASN A 172 -26.73 -0.72 -13.77
C ASN A 172 -27.10 -2.23 -13.84
N GLY A 173 -27.65 -2.70 -14.96
CA GLY A 173 -27.95 -4.10 -15.19
C GLY A 173 -26.71 -4.92 -15.57
N GLY A 174 -26.68 -6.19 -15.14
CA GLY A 174 -25.60 -7.14 -15.46
C GLY A 174 -24.44 -7.11 -14.46
N LEU A 175 -23.20 -7.02 -14.95
CA LEU A 175 -21.96 -7.10 -14.15
C LEU A 175 -21.48 -5.75 -13.58
N GLN A 176 -22.25 -4.67 -13.74
CA GLN A 176 -21.81 -3.33 -13.30
C GLN A 176 -21.89 -3.13 -11.78
N TRP A 177 -22.86 -3.74 -11.10
CA TRP A 177 -22.97 -3.67 -9.64
C TRP A 177 -21.82 -4.40 -8.92
N THR A 178 -21.18 -5.38 -9.59
CA THR A 178 -20.05 -6.10 -9.02
C THR A 178 -18.73 -5.33 -9.10
N LEU A 179 -18.67 -4.21 -9.83
CA LEU A 179 -17.41 -3.50 -10.11
C LEU A 179 -16.70 -3.04 -8.84
N TRP A 180 -17.43 -2.52 -7.85
CA TRP A 180 -16.87 -2.01 -6.60
C TRP A 180 -16.75 -3.06 -5.50
N MET A 181 -17.19 -4.30 -5.76
CA MET A 181 -17.12 -5.40 -4.78
C MET A 181 -15.70 -5.77 -4.39
N PRO A 182 -14.70 -5.85 -5.30
CA PRO A 182 -13.32 -6.13 -4.90
C PRO A 182 -12.76 -5.08 -3.94
N ALA A 183 -12.99 -3.79 -4.23
CA ALA A 183 -12.55 -2.69 -3.36
C ALA A 183 -13.28 -2.71 -2.01
N THR A 184 -14.58 -2.97 -2.02
CA THR A 184 -15.38 -3.09 -0.79
C THR A 184 -14.92 -4.26 0.07
N GLY A 185 -14.63 -5.41 -0.56
CA GLY A 185 -14.08 -6.57 0.14
C GLY A 185 -12.72 -6.28 0.76
N PHE A 186 -11.85 -5.54 0.05
CA PHE A 186 -10.57 -5.11 0.59
C PHE A 186 -10.72 -4.15 1.77
N GLU A 187 -11.59 -3.14 1.65
CA GLU A 187 -11.88 -2.20 2.72
C GLU A 187 -12.41 -2.90 3.97
N MET A 188 -13.26 -3.92 3.81
CA MET A 188 -13.75 -4.73 4.93
C MET A 188 -12.62 -5.47 5.66
N VAL A 189 -11.60 -5.93 4.93
CA VAL A 189 -10.42 -6.55 5.54
C VAL A 189 -9.61 -5.51 6.33
N LEU A 190 -9.40 -4.30 5.79
CA LEU A 190 -8.72 -3.22 6.50
C LEU A 190 -9.48 -2.82 7.78
N CYS A 191 -10.79 -2.65 7.67
CA CYS A 191 -11.68 -2.36 8.79
C CYS A 191 -11.62 -3.47 9.86
N ALA A 192 -11.64 -4.75 9.44
CA ALA A 192 -11.51 -5.89 10.36
C ALA A 192 -10.17 -5.90 11.11
N PHE A 193 -9.05 -5.57 10.46
CA PHE A 193 -7.74 -5.46 11.14
C PHE A 193 -7.73 -4.40 12.22
N VAL A 194 -8.30 -3.23 11.92
CA VAL A 194 -8.36 -2.09 12.83
C VAL A 194 -9.29 -2.38 14.00
N LEU A 195 -10.47 -2.97 13.74
CA LEU A 195 -11.40 -3.40 14.78
C LEU A 195 -10.80 -4.50 15.67
N TYR A 196 -10.17 -5.51 15.09
CA TYR A 196 -9.50 -6.57 15.86
C TYR A 196 -8.46 -6.00 16.82
N LYS A 197 -7.62 -5.08 16.33
CA LYS A 197 -6.58 -4.45 17.15
C LYS A 197 -7.16 -3.49 18.19
N GLY A 198 -8.17 -2.70 17.82
CA GLY A 198 -8.89 -1.80 18.73
C GLY A 198 -9.54 -2.57 19.88
N LEU A 199 -10.32 -3.60 19.57
CA LEU A 199 -10.97 -4.45 20.57
C LEU A 199 -9.97 -5.16 21.46
N ARG A 200 -8.86 -5.68 20.92
CA ARG A 200 -7.82 -6.31 21.73
C ARG A 200 -7.13 -5.31 22.67
N SER A 201 -6.89 -4.08 22.22
CA SER A 201 -6.29 -3.03 23.05
C SER A 201 -7.20 -2.61 24.20
N VAL A 202 -8.50 -2.48 23.93
CA VAL A 202 -9.51 -2.13 24.95
C VAL A 202 -9.71 -3.29 25.93
N SER A 203 -9.81 -4.53 25.45
CA SER A 203 -10.06 -5.71 26.29
C SER A 203 -8.88 -6.08 27.22
N VAL A 204 -7.65 -5.68 26.88
CA VAL A 204 -6.46 -5.98 27.72
C VAL A 204 -6.22 -4.90 28.79
N LYS A 205 -6.85 -3.72 28.69
CA LYS A 205 -6.61 -2.56 29.56
C LYS A 205 -7.85 -2.06 30.33
N ILE A 206 -8.72 -2.94 30.80
CA ILE A 206 -9.79 -2.53 31.71
C ILE A 206 -9.33 -2.69 33.18
N PRO A 207 -8.69 -1.66 33.76
CA PRO A 207 -9.02 -1.24 35.11
C PRO A 207 -9.56 0.20 35.09
N PHE A 208 -10.70 0.37 35.76
CA PHE A 208 -11.68 1.44 35.65
C PHE A 208 -11.28 2.82 36.24
N HIS A 209 -10.01 3.27 36.17
CA HIS A 209 -9.63 4.48 36.92
C HIS A 209 -8.56 5.44 36.39
N GLU A 210 -8.01 5.27 35.18
CA GLU A 210 -7.05 6.25 34.64
C GLU A 210 -7.53 6.84 33.32
N ARG A 211 -7.35 8.15 33.17
CA ARG A 211 -7.79 8.94 32.02
C ARG A 211 -7.30 8.27 30.72
N PRO A 212 -8.11 8.23 29.65
CA PRO A 212 -7.70 7.60 28.41
C PRO A 212 -6.41 8.27 27.92
N THR A 213 -5.39 7.46 27.64
CA THR A 213 -4.13 7.97 27.11
C THR A 213 -4.38 8.59 25.73
N LEU A 214 -3.62 9.62 25.35
CA LEU A 214 -3.75 10.29 24.05
C LEU A 214 -3.75 9.29 22.87
N VAL A 215 -3.00 8.20 23.02
CA VAL A 215 -2.92 7.07 22.08
C VAL A 215 -4.24 6.30 21.96
N GLU A 216 -4.98 6.10 23.06
CA GLU A 216 -6.27 5.39 23.05
C GLU A 216 -7.38 6.21 22.38
N VAL A 217 -7.41 7.52 22.63
CA VAL A 217 -8.33 8.44 21.92
C VAL A 217 -7.98 8.48 20.44
N LEU A 218 -6.69 8.59 20.10
CA LEU A 218 -6.22 8.60 18.72
C LEU A 218 -6.58 7.32 17.97
N ILE A 219 -6.45 6.14 18.61
CA ILE A 219 -6.85 4.86 18.02
C ILE A 219 -8.37 4.79 17.84
N GLY A 220 -9.14 5.25 18.83
CA GLY A 220 -10.60 5.30 18.79
C GLY A 220 -11.12 6.11 17.60
N ASP A 221 -10.57 7.30 17.40
CA ASP A 221 -10.99 8.19 16.31
C ASP A 221 -10.62 7.61 14.94
N ASN A 222 -9.50 6.91 14.84
CA ASN A 222 -9.11 6.26 13.58
C ASN A 222 -10.10 5.17 13.18
N ILE A 223 -10.58 4.35 14.12
CA ILE A 223 -11.54 3.27 13.86
C ILE A 223 -12.82 3.84 13.19
N LEU A 224 -13.30 5.01 13.63
CA LEU A 224 -14.49 5.64 13.07
C LEU A 224 -14.34 5.96 11.58
N TYR A 225 -13.15 6.36 11.13
CA TYR A 225 -12.90 6.63 9.70
C TYR A 225 -12.90 5.35 8.85
N PHE A 226 -12.29 4.26 9.33
CA PHE A 226 -12.33 2.96 8.64
C PHE A 226 -13.76 2.42 8.55
N VAL A 227 -14.51 2.48 9.66
CA VAL A 227 -15.92 2.03 9.68
C VAL A 227 -16.80 2.90 8.79
N GLY A 228 -16.60 4.23 8.80
CA GLY A 228 -17.39 5.13 7.98
C GLY A 228 -17.12 4.97 6.48
N ILE A 229 -15.87 4.77 6.07
CA ILE A 229 -15.53 4.54 4.65
C ILE A 229 -16.05 3.18 4.18
N ALA A 230 -15.88 2.12 4.99
CA ALA A 230 -16.51 0.82 4.72
C ALA A 230 -18.04 0.94 4.60
N GLY A 231 -18.67 1.71 5.50
CA GLY A 231 -20.11 1.98 5.48
C GLY A 231 -20.57 2.71 4.21
N LEU A 232 -19.83 3.73 3.78
CA LEU A 232 -20.09 4.45 2.53
C LEU A 232 -19.98 3.53 1.31
N LEU A 233 -18.95 2.68 1.24
CA LEU A 233 -18.81 1.71 0.15
C LEU A 233 -19.93 0.68 0.15
N ILE A 234 -20.30 0.12 1.30
CA ILE A 234 -21.45 -0.80 1.41
C ILE A 234 -22.72 -0.10 0.93
N PHE A 235 -22.98 1.12 1.37
CA PHE A 235 -24.16 1.87 0.99
C PHE A 235 -24.21 2.15 -0.52
N ASN A 236 -23.07 2.50 -1.14
CA ASN A 236 -22.95 2.63 -2.59
C ASN A 236 -23.30 1.34 -3.32
N ASN A 237 -22.76 0.20 -2.87
CA ASN A 237 -23.04 -1.09 -3.50
C ASN A 237 -24.50 -1.52 -3.35
N VAL A 238 -25.10 -1.32 -2.17
CA VAL A 238 -26.51 -1.63 -1.92
C VAL A 238 -27.42 -0.83 -2.86
N MET A 239 -27.16 0.47 -3.02
CA MET A 239 -27.89 1.29 -3.98
C MET A 239 -27.63 0.88 -5.44
N ALA A 240 -26.41 0.43 -5.77
CA ALA A 240 -26.07 0.00 -7.12
C ALA A 240 -26.75 -1.33 -7.52
N ILE A 241 -27.02 -2.22 -6.56
CA ILE A 241 -27.75 -3.47 -6.80
C ILE A 241 -29.21 -3.20 -7.20
N GLY A 242 -29.80 -2.09 -6.75
CA GLY A 242 -31.15 -1.67 -7.14
C GLY A 242 -32.28 -2.56 -6.61
N THR A 243 -32.00 -3.43 -5.64
CA THR A 243 -33.01 -4.23 -4.92
C THR A 243 -33.69 -3.44 -3.80
N THR A 244 -33.12 -2.30 -3.41
CA THR A 244 -33.67 -1.42 -2.39
C THR A 244 -34.62 -0.37 -2.97
N THR A 245 -35.54 0.13 -2.14
CA THR A 245 -36.41 1.28 -2.47
C THR A 245 -35.64 2.59 -2.64
N ILE A 246 -34.39 2.63 -2.20
CA ILE A 246 -33.52 3.81 -2.28
C ILE A 246 -32.98 3.92 -3.72
N PRO A 247 -33.26 5.03 -4.45
CA PRO A 247 -32.74 5.23 -5.78
C PRO A 247 -31.24 5.55 -5.73
N TRP A 248 -30.50 5.17 -6.77
CA TRP A 248 -29.06 5.42 -6.83
C TRP A 248 -28.74 6.91 -7.00
N PHE A 249 -27.91 7.44 -6.10
CA PHE A 249 -27.60 8.88 -5.98
C PHE A 249 -26.43 9.38 -6.82
N SER A 250 -25.89 8.55 -7.72
CA SER A 250 -24.59 8.77 -8.37
C SER A 250 -23.40 8.63 -7.43
N TYR A 251 -22.19 8.72 -7.99
CA TYR A 251 -20.92 8.63 -7.26
C TYR A 251 -20.57 9.90 -6.47
N GLY A 252 -21.18 11.04 -6.80
CA GLY A 252 -20.89 12.34 -6.18
C GLY A 252 -20.83 12.33 -4.65
N PRO A 253 -21.89 11.92 -3.94
CA PRO A 253 -21.89 11.89 -2.47
C PRO A 253 -20.82 10.99 -1.87
N PHE A 254 -20.47 9.91 -2.56
CA PHE A 254 -19.45 8.97 -2.11
C PHE A 254 -18.05 9.53 -2.30
N HIS A 255 -17.76 10.11 -3.47
CA HIS A 255 -16.51 10.80 -3.72
C HIS A 255 -16.30 11.94 -2.72
N ALA A 256 -17.34 12.74 -2.47
CA ALA A 256 -17.32 13.81 -1.48
C ALA A 256 -17.09 13.28 -0.06
N GLY A 257 -17.92 12.33 0.39
CA GLY A 257 -17.85 11.78 1.74
C GLY A 257 -16.52 11.12 2.04
N MET A 258 -16.02 10.27 1.14
CA MET A 258 -14.73 9.59 1.33
C MET A 258 -13.57 10.60 1.36
N GLY A 259 -13.54 11.57 0.44
CA GLY A 259 -12.48 12.60 0.42
C GLY A 259 -12.50 13.50 1.66
N ILE A 260 -13.68 13.95 2.11
CA ILE A 260 -13.85 14.75 3.33
C ILE A 260 -13.38 13.95 4.56
N MET A 261 -13.85 12.71 4.71
CA MET A 261 -13.45 11.86 5.82
C MET A 261 -11.94 11.65 5.87
N THR A 262 -11.30 11.33 4.74
CA THR A 262 -9.85 11.11 4.70
C THR A 262 -9.06 12.39 4.98
N THR A 263 -9.50 13.54 4.49
CA THR A 263 -8.81 14.83 4.74
C THR A 263 -8.92 15.27 6.20
N HIS A 264 -10.11 15.17 6.81
CA HIS A 264 -10.32 15.44 8.24
C HIS A 264 -9.48 14.53 9.12
N MET A 265 -9.44 13.24 8.78
CA MET A 265 -8.61 12.26 9.48
C MET A 265 -7.13 12.66 9.49
N LEU A 266 -6.58 13.10 8.34
CA LEU A 266 -5.19 13.50 8.21
C LEU A 266 -4.89 14.82 8.94
N ILE A 267 -5.81 15.79 8.89
CA ILE A 267 -5.69 17.05 9.64
C ILE A 267 -5.71 16.77 11.14
N HIS A 268 -6.66 15.96 11.61
CA HIS A 268 -6.80 15.64 13.04
C HIS A 268 -5.54 14.97 13.58
N LEU A 269 -5.03 13.97 12.86
CA LEU A 269 -3.75 13.35 13.20
C LEU A 269 -2.63 14.38 13.34
N ARG A 270 -2.56 15.35 12.42
CA ARG A 270 -1.50 16.35 12.44
C ARG A 270 -1.65 17.31 13.63
N LYS A 271 -2.87 17.75 13.93
CA LYS A 271 -3.15 18.58 15.11
C LYS A 271 -2.68 17.89 16.39
N VAL A 272 -2.98 16.61 16.53
CA VAL A 272 -2.55 15.79 17.69
C VAL A 272 -1.03 15.65 17.74
N ALA A 273 -0.38 15.38 16.60
CA ALA A 273 1.08 15.26 16.55
C ALA A 273 1.79 16.55 16.98
N VAL A 274 1.31 17.71 16.52
CA VAL A 274 1.86 19.02 16.90
C VAL A 274 1.61 19.31 18.38
N LEU A 275 0.43 18.97 18.91
CA LEU A 275 0.12 19.16 20.33
C LEU A 275 1.00 18.30 21.25
N ALA A 276 1.30 17.07 20.83
CA ALA A 276 2.20 16.19 21.57
C ALA A 276 3.62 16.78 21.65
N GLU A 277 4.13 17.31 20.53
CA GLU A 277 5.44 17.97 20.46
C GLU A 277 5.54 19.18 21.41
N PHE A 278 4.49 20.01 21.48
CA PHE A 278 4.44 21.14 22.42
C PHE A 278 4.42 20.71 23.89
N THR A 279 3.77 19.57 24.20
CA THR A 279 3.69 19.05 25.56
C THR A 279 5.06 18.56 26.02
N GLU A 280 5.78 17.83 25.15
CA GLU A 280 7.14 17.34 25.44
C GLU A 280 8.13 18.49 25.69
N LEU A 281 8.07 19.57 24.89
CA LEU A 281 8.92 20.75 25.09
C LEU A 281 8.63 21.48 26.42
N SER A 282 7.36 21.50 26.84
CA SER A 282 6.96 22.17 28.09
C SER A 282 7.42 21.40 29.33
N ASP A 283 7.49 20.07 29.25
CA ASP A 283 7.96 19.21 30.33
C ASP A 283 9.50 19.27 30.49
N ASP A 284 10.24 19.49 29.39
CA ASP A 284 11.71 19.60 29.42
C ASP A 284 12.17 20.92 30.06
N ASP A 285 11.53 22.05 29.73
CA ASP A 285 11.82 23.38 30.33
C ASP A 285 11.43 23.46 31.82
N GLY A 286 10.53 22.59 32.30
CA GLY A 286 10.05 22.56 33.69
C GLY A 286 10.95 21.77 34.65
N ASN A 287 11.85 20.92 34.14
CA ASN A 287 12.58 19.94 34.96
C ASN A 287 14.01 20.36 35.34
N ASP A 288 14.48 21.53 34.89
CA ASP A 288 15.82 22.05 35.21
C ASP A 288 15.96 22.62 36.64
N ASN A 289 14.89 22.63 37.45
CA ASN A 289 14.89 23.25 38.78
C ASN A 289 14.65 22.33 39.99
N ASN A 290 14.64 20.99 39.85
CA ASN A 290 14.46 20.11 41.03
C ASN A 290 15.44 18.93 41.07
N ILE A 291 16.61 19.18 41.64
CA ILE A 291 17.34 18.14 42.40
C ILE A 291 16.58 17.96 43.72
N MET A 292 15.91 16.81 43.87
CA MET A 292 15.68 16.05 45.12
C MET A 292 14.23 15.54 45.27
N GLY A 293 14.05 14.26 44.92
CA GLY A 293 13.19 13.28 45.61
C GLY A 293 11.67 13.48 45.58
N SER A 294 10.98 12.71 44.73
CA SER A 294 9.76 11.99 45.12
C SER A 294 9.34 11.01 44.00
N ASP A 295 9.25 9.74 44.34
CA ASP A 295 8.78 8.66 43.47
C ASP A 295 7.29 8.80 43.14
N THR A 296 6.95 9.31 41.95
CA THR A 296 5.68 8.97 41.28
C THR A 296 5.75 9.27 39.77
N HIS A 297 6.50 8.47 39.01
CA HIS A 297 6.51 8.60 37.55
C HIS A 297 5.70 7.50 36.87
N THR A 298 4.56 7.94 36.34
CA THR A 298 3.72 7.27 35.34
C THR A 298 4.60 6.76 34.21
N HIS A 299 4.61 5.44 34.00
CA HIS A 299 5.42 4.79 32.98
C HIS A 299 4.93 5.14 31.57
N LEU A 300 5.51 6.18 30.98
CA LEU A 300 5.54 6.37 29.53
C LEU A 300 6.44 5.27 28.93
N PRO A 301 6.02 4.52 27.90
CA PRO A 301 6.88 3.51 27.29
C PRO A 301 8.10 4.17 26.63
N LYS A 302 9.29 3.75 27.08
CA LYS A 302 10.64 4.18 26.65
C LYS A 302 10.94 4.07 25.14
N PHE A 303 9.99 3.71 24.28
CA PHE A 303 10.22 3.62 22.83
C PHE A 303 10.18 4.98 22.11
N LEU A 304 9.75 6.04 22.80
CA LEU A 304 9.94 7.44 22.37
C LEU A 304 11.17 8.11 23.04
N VAL A 305 11.87 7.38 23.91
CA VAL A 305 12.93 7.93 24.76
C VAL A 305 14.29 7.40 24.30
N SER A 306 14.89 8.07 23.32
CA SER A 306 16.36 8.14 23.14
C SER A 306 16.74 8.97 21.91
N GLY A 307 17.28 10.17 22.16
CA GLY A 307 18.48 10.61 21.41
C GLY A 307 18.37 11.92 20.65
N SER A 308 18.75 13.00 21.35
CA SER A 308 19.36 14.26 20.90
C SER A 308 18.68 15.11 19.81
N SER A 309 18.85 16.42 19.98
CA SER A 309 18.20 17.58 19.36
C SER A 309 18.27 17.75 17.83
N ASP A 310 18.39 16.66 17.06
CA ASP A 310 18.31 16.64 15.59
C ASP A 310 17.19 15.72 15.05
N SER A 311 16.34 15.13 15.90
CA SER A 311 15.44 14.02 15.51
C SER A 311 13.99 14.38 15.13
N ILE A 312 13.60 15.65 15.07
CA ILE A 312 12.19 16.10 14.93
C ILE A 312 11.73 16.17 13.45
N TYR A 313 12.20 15.24 12.63
CA TYR A 313 11.59 14.92 11.32
C TYR A 313 11.01 13.49 11.30
N ALA A 314 11.16 12.74 12.39
CA ALA A 314 11.11 11.28 12.35
C ALA A 314 9.73 10.65 12.07
N THR A 315 8.57 11.24 12.37
CA THR A 315 7.34 10.42 12.29
C THR A 315 6.81 10.19 10.85
N SER A 316 7.05 11.11 9.90
CA SER A 316 6.87 10.80 8.47
C SER A 316 8.13 10.25 7.82
N THR A 317 9.29 10.57 8.38
CA THR A 317 10.59 10.12 7.85
C THR A 317 10.88 8.68 8.24
N ILE A 318 10.37 8.13 9.35
CA ILE A 318 10.58 6.72 9.75
C ILE A 318 9.99 5.76 8.72
N VAL A 319 8.81 6.07 8.16
CA VAL A 319 8.21 5.23 7.11
C VAL A 319 9.01 5.32 5.80
N ASP A 320 9.42 6.53 5.39
CA ASP A 320 10.19 6.72 4.15
C ASP A 320 11.66 6.24 4.28
N THR A 321 12.32 6.45 5.42
CA THR A 321 13.67 5.94 5.69
C THR A 321 13.70 4.44 5.94
N ASP A 322 12.66 3.83 6.53
CA ASP A 322 12.61 2.36 6.62
C ASP A 322 12.38 1.71 5.25
N ILE A 323 11.69 2.39 4.33
CA ILE A 323 11.53 1.96 2.92
C ILE A 323 12.85 2.12 2.16
N GLU A 324 13.51 3.29 2.20
CA GLU A 324 14.83 3.50 1.56
C GLU A 324 15.90 2.57 2.14
N ARG A 325 15.96 2.42 3.47
CA ARG A 325 16.88 1.51 4.17
C ARG A 325 16.58 0.04 3.88
N SER A 326 15.33 -0.32 3.57
CA SER A 326 14.99 -1.66 3.10
C SER A 326 15.49 -1.95 1.69
N ALA A 327 15.41 -0.97 0.79
CA ALA A 327 15.91 -1.06 -0.57
C ALA A 327 17.45 -1.18 -0.60
N GLU A 328 18.15 -0.34 0.17
CA GLU A 328 19.61 -0.39 0.30
C GLU A 328 20.10 -1.70 0.96
N MET A 329 19.37 -2.22 1.96
CA MET A 329 19.74 -3.47 2.61
C MET A 329 19.53 -4.67 1.69
N GLN A 330 18.52 -4.62 0.82
CA GLN A 330 18.27 -5.64 -0.21
C GLN A 330 19.34 -5.59 -1.32
N GLU A 331 19.77 -4.41 -1.73
CA GLU A 331 20.87 -4.22 -2.68
C GLU A 331 22.23 -4.67 -2.10
N ARG A 332 22.53 -4.32 -0.83
CA ARG A 332 23.70 -4.84 -0.12
C ARG A 332 23.66 -6.35 0.10
N SER A 333 22.49 -6.95 0.33
CA SER A 333 22.36 -8.40 0.42
C SER A 333 22.64 -9.07 -0.92
N ARG A 334 22.19 -8.47 -2.03
CA ARG A 334 22.45 -8.96 -3.39
C ARG A 334 23.95 -8.88 -3.72
N HIS A 335 24.61 -7.77 -3.39
CA HIS A 335 26.07 -7.65 -3.55
C HIS A 335 26.88 -8.55 -2.61
N ARG A 336 26.42 -8.80 -1.38
CA ARG A 336 27.07 -9.79 -0.49
C ARG A 336 26.89 -11.21 -1.01
N GLU A 337 25.76 -11.54 -1.61
CA GLU A 337 25.52 -12.84 -2.24
C GLU A 337 26.43 -13.02 -3.46
N GLU A 338 26.53 -12.00 -4.33
CA GLU A 338 27.46 -11.99 -5.46
C GLU A 338 28.92 -12.11 -5.01
N ASN A 339 29.34 -11.34 -4.01
CA ASN A 339 30.70 -11.44 -3.48
C ASN A 339 30.98 -12.79 -2.82
N ARG A 340 30.01 -13.42 -2.16
CA ARG A 340 30.15 -14.78 -1.63
C ARG A 340 30.27 -15.82 -2.73
N LEU A 341 29.52 -15.67 -3.83
CA LEU A 341 29.64 -16.56 -5.00
C LEU A 341 31.00 -16.38 -5.68
N VAL A 342 31.50 -15.15 -5.78
CA VAL A 342 32.83 -14.84 -6.30
C VAL A 342 33.92 -15.41 -5.38
N GLU A 343 33.86 -15.17 -4.08
CA GLU A 343 34.78 -15.74 -3.09
C GLU A 343 34.75 -17.27 -3.09
N ALA A 344 33.58 -17.89 -3.16
CA ALA A 344 33.46 -19.34 -3.27
C ALA A 344 34.10 -19.86 -4.57
N SER A 345 33.94 -19.15 -5.69
CA SER A 345 34.59 -19.50 -6.96
C SER A 345 36.11 -19.35 -6.91
N ILE A 346 36.62 -18.33 -6.20
CA ILE A 346 38.06 -18.10 -5.99
C ILE A 346 38.62 -19.18 -5.07
N GLN A 347 37.94 -19.48 -3.97
CA GLN A 347 38.31 -20.53 -3.03
C GLN A 347 38.38 -21.89 -3.73
N GLN A 348 37.41 -22.20 -4.59
CA GLN A 348 37.36 -23.44 -5.36
C GLN A 348 38.49 -23.53 -6.40
N ARG A 349 38.85 -22.41 -7.05
CA ARG A 349 40.01 -22.35 -7.95
C ARG A 349 41.32 -22.49 -7.18
N TYR A 350 41.42 -21.91 -5.99
CA TYR A 350 42.60 -22.00 -5.14
C TYR A 350 42.81 -23.41 -4.60
N THR A 351 41.75 -24.09 -4.13
CA THR A 351 41.86 -25.50 -3.71
C THR A 351 42.13 -26.44 -4.88
N ALA A 352 41.61 -26.17 -6.08
CA ALA A 352 41.97 -26.93 -7.27
C ALA A 352 43.45 -26.74 -7.66
N ALA A 353 43.97 -25.51 -7.59
CA ALA A 353 45.38 -25.22 -7.85
C ALA A 353 46.30 -25.84 -6.79
N LEU A 354 45.94 -25.73 -5.51
CA LEU A 354 46.70 -26.34 -4.41
C LEU A 354 46.68 -27.87 -4.48
N GLY A 355 45.56 -28.47 -4.89
CA GLY A 355 45.46 -29.91 -5.14
C GLY A 355 46.38 -30.36 -6.27
N ALA A 356 46.44 -29.60 -7.37
CA ALA A 356 47.33 -29.89 -8.48
C ALA A 356 48.82 -29.75 -8.11
N ASP A 357 49.18 -28.74 -7.30
CA ASP A 357 50.54 -28.56 -6.80
C ASP A 357 50.97 -29.70 -5.86
N ILE A 358 50.07 -30.16 -4.96
CA ILE A 358 50.31 -31.30 -4.06
C ILE A 358 50.48 -32.59 -4.86
N GLU A 359 49.66 -32.81 -5.89
CA GLU A 359 49.77 -33.99 -6.77
C GLU A 359 51.08 -33.97 -7.56
N GLN A 360 51.51 -32.81 -8.08
CA GLN A 360 52.84 -32.67 -8.71
C GLN A 360 54.00 -32.88 -7.73
N THR A 361 53.90 -32.40 -6.49
CA THR A 361 54.97 -32.64 -5.50
C THR A 361 55.01 -34.10 -5.06
N ALA A 362 53.86 -34.76 -4.92
CA ALA A 362 53.79 -36.18 -4.63
C ALA A 362 54.40 -37.03 -5.76
N GLU A 363 54.09 -36.72 -7.03
CA GLU A 363 54.69 -37.40 -8.19
C GLU A 363 56.21 -37.18 -8.28
N MET A 364 56.70 -35.97 -7.97
CA MET A 364 58.15 -35.71 -7.94
C MET A 364 58.86 -36.48 -6.84
N GLN A 365 58.23 -36.60 -5.66
CA GLN A 365 58.79 -37.30 -4.51
C GLN A 365 58.76 -38.82 -4.68
N GLU A 366 57.75 -39.34 -5.38
CA GLU A 366 57.68 -40.76 -5.76
C GLU A 366 58.74 -41.10 -6.83
N ARG A 367 58.98 -40.21 -7.81
CA ARG A 367 60.09 -40.36 -8.77
C ARG A 367 61.47 -40.27 -8.11
N SER A 368 61.67 -39.41 -7.10
CA SER A 368 62.95 -39.33 -6.40
C SER A 368 63.22 -40.60 -5.58
N HIS A 369 62.21 -41.13 -4.90
CA HIS A 369 62.33 -42.40 -4.17
C HIS A 369 62.63 -43.57 -5.11
N HIS A 370 61.96 -43.65 -6.26
CA HIS A 370 62.26 -44.70 -7.24
C HIS A 370 63.67 -44.57 -7.85
N SER A 371 64.19 -43.35 -8.01
CA SER A 371 65.56 -43.11 -8.49
C SER A 371 66.62 -43.49 -7.45
N GLU A 372 66.38 -43.22 -6.15
CA GLU A 372 67.29 -43.65 -5.08
C GLU A 372 67.27 -45.17 -4.90
N GLU A 373 66.09 -45.80 -4.96
CA GLU A 373 65.96 -47.25 -4.82
C GLU A 373 66.62 -48.00 -6.00
N ASN A 374 66.44 -47.51 -7.23
CA ASN A 374 67.14 -48.07 -8.39
C ASN A 374 68.66 -47.87 -8.30
N GLY A 375 69.15 -46.74 -7.79
CA GLY A 375 70.58 -46.49 -7.59
C GLY A 375 71.20 -47.41 -6.53
N ILE A 376 70.50 -47.68 -5.43
CA ILE A 376 70.94 -48.61 -4.37
C ILE A 376 70.97 -50.06 -4.89
N VAL A 377 69.98 -50.44 -5.71
CA VAL A 377 69.92 -51.76 -6.34
C VAL A 377 71.05 -51.92 -7.37
N GLU A 378 71.34 -50.90 -8.19
CA GLU A 378 72.45 -50.94 -9.16
C GLU A 378 73.82 -51.09 -8.47
N VAL A 379 74.06 -50.35 -7.39
CA VAL A 379 75.31 -50.45 -6.61
C VAL A 379 75.42 -51.83 -5.96
N SER A 380 74.34 -52.38 -5.39
CA SER A 380 74.31 -53.72 -4.79
C SER A 380 74.55 -54.83 -5.82
N ILE A 381 73.97 -54.73 -7.02
CA ILE A 381 74.17 -55.70 -8.10
C ILE A 381 75.62 -55.60 -8.61
N HIS A 382 76.16 -54.40 -8.81
CA HIS A 382 77.53 -54.23 -9.28
C HIS A 382 78.54 -54.78 -8.27
N GLN A 383 78.33 -54.53 -6.97
CA GLN A 383 79.20 -55.02 -5.89
C GLN A 383 79.16 -56.55 -5.76
N ARG A 384 77.98 -57.17 -5.94
CA ARG A 384 77.84 -58.63 -5.99
C ARG A 384 78.47 -59.24 -7.25
N TYR A 385 78.39 -58.57 -8.39
CA TYR A 385 79.02 -59.05 -9.64
C TYR A 385 80.55 -58.96 -9.58
N THR A 386 81.12 -57.90 -9.00
CA THR A 386 82.57 -57.78 -8.80
C THR A 386 83.11 -58.77 -7.76
N ALA A 387 82.34 -59.10 -6.73
CA ALA A 387 82.74 -60.12 -5.74
C ALA A 387 82.73 -61.54 -6.33
N ALA A 388 81.71 -61.87 -7.15
CA ALA A 388 81.62 -63.18 -7.80
C ALA A 388 82.69 -63.42 -8.89
N LEU A 389 83.16 -62.36 -9.56
CA LEU A 389 84.25 -62.45 -10.54
C LEU A 389 85.65 -62.41 -9.91
N GLY A 390 85.79 -61.94 -8.67
CA GLY A 390 87.06 -61.93 -7.93
C GLY A 390 87.44 -63.28 -7.32
N GLU A 391 86.46 -64.12 -6.97
CA GLU A 391 86.72 -65.42 -6.31
C GLU A 391 87.00 -66.59 -7.28
N SER A 392 86.83 -66.41 -8.60
CA SER A 392 87.24 -67.44 -9.58
C SER A 392 88.70 -67.31 -10.07
N SER A 393 89.49 -66.37 -9.50
CA SER A 393 90.92 -66.22 -9.81
C SER A 393 91.83 -66.56 -8.62
N SER A 394 91.31 -67.26 -7.61
CA SER A 394 92.12 -67.92 -6.58
C SER A 394 91.51 -69.24 -6.10
N ARG A 395 91.43 -70.22 -7.01
CA ARG A 395 91.73 -71.64 -6.75
C ARG A 395 91.79 -72.43 -8.06
#